data_AF-A0A7S3EYH6-F1
#
_entry.id   AF-A0A7S3EYH6-F1
#
_cell.length_a   1.000
_cell.length_b   1.000
_cell.length_c   1.000
_cell.angle_alpha   90.00
_cell.angle_beta   90.00
_cell.angle_gamma   90.00
#
_symmetry.space_group_name_H-M   'P 1'
#
loop_
_entity.id
_entity.type
_entity.pdbx_description
1 polymer ?
#
loop_
_entity_poly.entity_id
_entity_poly.type
_entity_poly.pdbx_seq_one_letter_code
_entity_poly.pdbx_strand_id
1 'polypeptide(L)'
;SAIASQSSAMLLAHSITHVLNCCTLANAFEGLADAPTYLQLGLQDSVADLPRMGEAIEAGVSFIHAALQTGGSVLVHCHKGISRSCTLAMAYLVAYQHKSADDTFSL
;
A
#
# COMPACT_ATOMS: atom_id res chain seq x y z
N SER A 1 -4.31 -7.08 4.54
CA SER A 1 -4.04 -6.83 5.98
C SER A 1 -2.62 -7.29 6.32
N ALA A 2 -2.06 -6.94 7.49
CA ALA A 2 -0.71 -7.35 7.88
C ALA A 2 -0.51 -8.88 7.95
N ILE A 3 -1.58 -9.66 8.12
CA ILE A 3 -1.54 -11.12 8.07
C ILE A 3 -1.24 -11.60 6.64
N ALA A 4 -1.86 -10.97 5.64
CA ALA A 4 -1.64 -11.32 4.24
C ALA A 4 -0.21 -10.99 3.77
N SER A 5 0.39 -9.89 4.27
CA SER A 5 1.78 -9.54 3.93
C SER A 5 2.83 -10.40 4.63
N GLN A 6 2.45 -11.14 5.67
CA GLN A 6 3.33 -12.07 6.39
C GLN A 6 3.28 -13.51 5.84
N SER A 7 2.45 -13.79 4.83
CA SER A 7 2.31 -15.13 4.25
C SER A 7 2.90 -15.20 2.86
N SER A 8 4.04 -15.88 2.72
CA SER A 8 4.68 -16.11 1.41
C SER A 8 3.74 -16.86 0.46
N ALA A 9 2.96 -17.81 0.97
CA ALA A 9 1.97 -18.55 0.19
C ALA A 9 0.87 -17.62 -0.37
N MET A 10 0.39 -16.64 0.39
CA MET A 10 -0.60 -15.66 -0.10
C MET A 10 0.02 -14.71 -1.13
N LEU A 11 1.24 -14.22 -0.88
CA LEU A 11 1.94 -13.36 -1.83
C LEU A 11 2.15 -14.07 -3.17
N LEU A 12 2.58 -15.34 -3.14
CA LEU A 12 2.77 -16.16 -4.33
C LEU A 12 1.44 -16.51 -5.01
N ALA A 13 0.42 -16.90 -4.25
CA ALA A 13 -0.90 -17.27 -4.78
C ALA A 13 -1.59 -16.11 -5.51
N HIS A 14 -1.30 -14.87 -5.12
CA HIS A 14 -1.83 -13.66 -5.76
C HIS A 14 -0.82 -12.95 -6.67
N SER A 15 0.33 -13.58 -6.95
CA SER A 15 1.41 -13.02 -7.79
C SER A 15 1.82 -11.61 -7.37
N ILE A 16 1.86 -11.33 -6.06
CA ILE A 16 2.22 -10.03 -5.52
C ILE A 16 3.71 -9.78 -5.77
N THR A 17 4.02 -8.72 -6.50
CA THR A 17 5.40 -8.30 -6.81
C THR A 17 5.85 -7.11 -5.97
N HIS A 18 4.91 -6.35 -5.41
CA HIS A 18 5.17 -5.15 -4.63
C HIS A 18 4.29 -5.12 -3.37
N VAL A 19 4.83 -4.63 -2.26
CA VAL A 19 4.09 -4.46 -1.00
C VAL A 19 4.23 -3.03 -0.50
N LEU A 20 3.09 -2.34 -0.39
CA LEU A 20 3.00 -1.02 0.23
C LEU A 20 2.54 -1.17 1.69
N ASN A 21 3.49 -1.00 2.61
CA ASN A 21 3.27 -1.08 4.04
C ASN A 21 3.02 0.32 4.64
N CYS A 22 1.78 0.62 4.96
CA CYS A 22 1.39 1.91 5.52
C CYS A 22 1.81 2.11 6.98
N CYS A 23 2.30 1.09 7.69
CA CYS A 23 2.51 1.14 9.13
C CYS A 23 3.97 0.97 9.54
N THR A 24 4.23 0.99 10.85
CA THR A 24 5.56 0.86 11.44
C THR A 24 6.01 -0.58 11.63
N LEU A 25 5.15 -1.57 11.35
CA LEU A 25 5.52 -2.98 11.43
C LEU A 25 6.58 -3.32 10.38
N ALA A 26 7.53 -4.19 10.76
CA ALA A 26 8.55 -4.66 9.84
C ALA A 26 7.96 -5.48 8.69
N ASN A 27 8.60 -5.40 7.52
CA ASN A 27 8.27 -6.22 6.37
C ASN A 27 8.79 -7.64 6.58
N ALA A 28 7.94 -8.64 6.33
CA ALA A 28 8.24 -10.03 6.70
C ALA A 28 9.37 -10.67 5.87
N PHE A 29 9.49 -10.30 4.60
CA PHE A 29 10.41 -10.92 3.65
C PHE A 29 11.42 -9.93 3.06
N GLU A 30 11.49 -8.71 3.57
CA GLU A 30 12.39 -7.69 3.04
C GLU A 30 13.85 -8.14 3.11
N GLY A 31 14.56 -8.05 1.98
CA GLY A 31 15.96 -8.47 1.85
C GLY A 31 16.17 -9.97 1.57
N LEU A 32 15.12 -10.78 1.47
CA LEU A 32 15.24 -12.18 1.04
C LEU A 32 15.32 -12.29 -0.50
N ALA A 33 15.90 -13.40 -0.98
CA ALA A 33 15.81 -13.76 -2.40
C ALA A 33 14.33 -14.00 -2.76
N ASP A 34 13.92 -13.52 -3.94
CA ASP A 34 12.53 -13.55 -4.44
C ASP A 34 11.51 -12.77 -3.61
N ALA A 35 11.96 -11.91 -2.72
CA ALA A 35 11.09 -11.00 -1.99
C ALA A 35 10.43 -9.97 -2.94
N PRO A 36 9.17 -9.59 -2.69
CA PRO A 36 8.58 -8.46 -3.39
C PRO A 36 9.31 -7.16 -3.05
N THR A 37 9.18 -6.15 -3.91
CA THR A 37 9.68 -4.81 -3.62
C THR A 37 8.81 -4.17 -2.54
N TYR A 38 9.43 -3.60 -1.50
CA TYR A 38 8.71 -2.96 -0.40
C TYR A 38 8.79 -1.43 -0.48
N LEU A 39 7.69 -0.77 -0.09
CA LEU A 39 7.70 0.61 0.38
C LEU A 39 7.02 0.67 1.73
N GLN A 40 7.73 1.17 2.74
CA GLN A 40 7.18 1.38 4.09
C GLN A 40 7.02 2.87 4.39
N LEU A 41 5.79 3.29 4.72
CA LEU A 41 5.45 4.69 5.00
C LEU A 41 5.52 5.06 6.49
N GLY A 42 5.51 4.07 7.38
CA GLY A 42 5.74 4.29 8.81
C GLY A 42 4.66 5.12 9.53
N LEU A 43 3.41 5.11 9.07
CA LEU A 43 2.31 5.87 9.69
C LEU A 43 1.82 5.20 10.98
N GLN A 44 1.45 6.01 11.97
CA GLN A 44 0.99 5.58 13.30
C GLN A 44 -0.54 5.52 13.45
N ASP A 45 -1.32 6.00 12.46
CA ASP A 45 -2.79 6.13 12.55
C ASP A 45 -3.20 7.17 13.60
N SER A 46 -2.46 8.27 13.70
CA SER A 46 -2.76 9.34 14.67
C SER A 46 -2.61 10.72 14.03
N VAL A 47 -3.10 11.76 14.73
CA VAL A 47 -2.94 13.16 14.31
C VAL A 47 -1.47 13.58 14.16
N ALA A 48 -0.53 12.85 14.76
CA ALA A 48 0.90 13.08 14.60
C ALA A 48 1.40 12.79 13.16
N ASP A 49 0.66 12.01 12.37
CA ASP A 49 0.99 11.73 10.98
C ASP A 49 0.60 12.89 10.02
N LEU A 50 -0.28 13.80 10.45
CA LEU A 50 -0.83 14.87 9.58
C LEU A 50 0.25 15.68 8.85
N PRO A 51 1.36 16.11 9.48
CA PRO A 51 2.38 16.92 8.80
C PRO A 51 3.07 16.20 7.64
N ARG A 52 3.12 14.86 7.66
CA ARG A 52 3.78 14.02 6.64
C ARG A 52 2.81 13.24 5.75
N MET A 53 1.50 13.43 5.95
CA MET A 53 0.48 12.65 5.25
C MET A 53 0.50 12.91 3.74
N GLY A 54 0.72 14.17 3.32
CA GLY A 54 0.81 14.53 1.90
C GLY A 54 1.94 13.79 1.18
N GLU A 55 3.15 13.86 1.73
CA GLU A 55 4.33 13.15 1.21
C GLU A 55 4.13 11.63 1.20
N ALA A 56 3.53 11.07 2.26
CA ALA A 56 3.24 9.65 2.34
C ALA A 56 2.22 9.19 1.29
N ILE A 57 1.21 10.01 1.01
CA ILE A 57 0.23 9.75 -0.05
C ILE A 57 0.91 9.81 -1.41
N GLU A 58 1.67 10.85 -1.71
CA GLU A 58 2.35 11.01 -3.00
C GLU A 58 3.32 9.85 -3.26
N ALA A 59 4.14 9.48 -2.26
CA ALA A 59 5.06 8.36 -2.35
C ALA A 59 4.32 7.02 -2.56
N GLY A 60 3.27 6.77 -1.78
CA GLY A 60 2.49 5.53 -1.86
C GLY A 60 1.77 5.39 -3.20
N VAL A 61 1.16 6.46 -3.69
CA VAL A 61 0.45 6.48 -4.97
C VAL A 61 1.44 6.30 -6.14
N SER A 62 2.58 7.00 -6.11
CA SER A 62 3.62 6.87 -7.14
C SER A 62 4.17 5.44 -7.20
N PHE A 63 4.39 4.81 -6.05
CA PHE A 63 4.81 3.43 -5.94
C PHE A 63 3.79 2.45 -6.54
N ILE A 64 2.51 2.63 -6.21
CA ILE A 64 1.42 1.82 -6.79
C ILE A 64 1.41 1.99 -8.31
N HIS A 65 1.47 3.22 -8.81
CA HIS A 65 1.42 3.50 -10.24
C HIS A 65 2.59 2.85 -10.99
N ALA A 66 3.83 3.03 -10.52
CA ALA A 66 5.02 2.47 -11.15
C ALA A 66 4.97 0.93 -11.19
N ALA A 67 4.54 0.28 -10.10
CA ALA A 67 4.39 -1.16 -10.06
C ALA A 67 3.35 -1.66 -11.07
N LEU A 68 2.22 -0.97 -11.21
CA LEU A 68 1.17 -1.35 -12.17
C LEU A 68 1.59 -1.09 -13.62
N GLN A 69 2.34 -0.02 -13.90
CA GLN A 69 2.85 0.27 -15.26
C GLN A 69 3.84 -0.80 -15.76
N THR A 70 4.51 -1.51 -14.85
CA THR A 70 5.41 -2.62 -15.20
C THR A 70 4.70 -3.98 -15.29
N GLY A 71 3.37 -4.01 -15.16
CA GLY A 71 2.56 -5.24 -15.14
C GLY A 71 2.62 -6.00 -13.81
N GLY A 72 3.12 -5.37 -12.76
CA GLY A 72 3.18 -5.94 -11.42
C GLY A 72 1.85 -5.94 -10.67
N SER A 73 1.86 -6.51 -9.48
CA SER A 73 0.72 -6.53 -8.56
C SER A 73 1.15 -6.00 -7.20
N VAL A 74 0.31 -5.14 -6.61
CA VAL A 74 0.62 -4.42 -5.38
C VAL A 74 -0.31 -4.84 -4.26
N LEU A 75 0.26 -5.32 -3.15
CA LEU A 75 -0.47 -5.48 -1.90
C LEU A 75 -0.31 -4.21 -1.04
N VAL A 76 -1.40 -3.47 -0.85
CA VAL A 76 -1.44 -2.34 0.10
C VAL A 76 -1.98 -2.83 1.45
N HIS A 77 -1.23 -2.62 2.53
CA HIS A 77 -1.70 -2.98 3.87
C HIS A 77 -1.31 -1.97 4.95
N CYS A 78 -2.14 -1.90 5.99
CA CYS A 78 -1.80 -1.30 7.28
C CYS A 78 -1.90 -2.36 8.38
N HIS A 79 -2.01 -1.96 9.65
CA HIS A 79 -2.09 -2.89 10.78
C HIS A 79 -3.34 -3.79 10.70
N LYS A 80 -4.54 -3.19 10.65
CA LYS A 80 -5.81 -3.93 10.55
C LYS A 80 -6.37 -4.03 9.12
N GLY A 81 -5.84 -3.26 8.18
CA GLY A 81 -6.37 -3.19 6.81
C GLY A 81 -7.64 -2.34 6.66
N ILE A 82 -7.89 -1.37 7.55
CA ILE A 82 -9.18 -0.65 7.64
C ILE A 82 -9.03 0.82 7.24
N SER A 83 -8.11 1.56 7.86
CA SER A 83 -8.00 3.03 7.70
C SER A 83 -7.01 3.40 6.59
N ARG A 84 -5.71 3.48 6.92
CA ARG A 84 -4.63 3.95 6.03
C ARG A 84 -4.51 3.23 4.68
N SER A 85 -4.72 1.92 4.66
CA SER A 85 -4.63 1.14 3.41
C SER A 85 -5.75 1.47 2.44
N CYS A 86 -6.97 1.71 2.95
CA CYS A 86 -8.08 2.18 2.13
C CYS A 86 -7.80 3.61 1.65
N THR A 87 -7.35 4.52 2.52
CA THR A 87 -7.03 5.90 2.13
C THR A 87 -6.03 5.96 0.96
N LEU A 88 -4.97 5.15 0.97
CA LEU A 88 -4.01 5.13 -0.15
C LEU A 88 -4.56 4.50 -1.42
N ALA A 89 -5.34 3.42 -1.30
CA ALA A 89 -6.00 2.82 -2.46
C ALA A 89 -6.95 3.84 -3.11
N MET A 90 -7.71 4.57 -2.30
CA MET A 90 -8.59 5.64 -2.78
C MET A 90 -7.81 6.80 -3.40
N ALA A 91 -6.73 7.26 -2.75
CA ALA A 91 -5.89 8.32 -3.27
C ALA A 91 -5.30 7.95 -4.65
N TYR A 92 -4.92 6.69 -4.85
CA TYR A 92 -4.49 6.20 -6.16
C TYR A 92 -5.60 6.28 -7.22
N LEU A 93 -6.82 5.86 -6.87
CA LEU A 93 -7.96 5.91 -7.79
C LEU A 93 -8.31 7.35 -8.20
N VAL A 94 -8.26 8.29 -7.26
CA VAL A 94 -8.51 9.71 -7.53
C VAL A 94 -7.39 10.31 -8.39
N ALA A 95 -6.13 10.05 -8.05
CA ALA A 95 -4.98 10.67 -8.71
C ALA A 95 -4.73 10.12 -10.13
N TYR A 96 -4.97 8.82 -10.36
CA TYR A 96 -4.55 8.15 -11.60
C TYR A 96 -5.69 7.51 -12.41
N GLN A 97 -6.89 7.35 -11.86
CA GLN A 97 -8.03 6.80 -12.60
C GLN A 97 -9.16 7.80 -12.84
N HIS A 98 -8.97 9.09 -12.50
CA HIS A 98 -9.95 10.16 -12.68
C HIS A 98 -11.35 9.85 -12.12
N LYS A 99 -11.45 8.97 -11.11
CA LYS A 99 -12.70 8.76 -10.38
C LYS A 99 -12.85 9.86 -9.34
N SER A 100 -14.04 10.45 -9.25
CA SER A 100 -14.31 11.45 -8.21
C SER A 100 -14.20 10.79 -6.83
N ALA A 101 -13.88 11.57 -5.80
CA ALA A 101 -13.80 11.05 -4.43
C ALA A 101 -15.11 10.35 -4.02
N ASP A 102 -16.26 10.91 -4.41
CA ASP A 102 -17.60 10.35 -4.19
C ASP A 102 -17.80 8.95 -4.82
N ASP A 103 -17.33 8.73 -6.05
CA ASP A 103 -17.43 7.42 -6.71
C ASP A 103 -16.56 6.35 -6.04
N THR A 104 -15.54 6.79 -5.31
CA THR A 104 -14.54 5.90 -4.69
C THR A 104 -15.01 5.39 -3.31
N PHE A 105 -15.90 6.11 -2.62
CA PHE A 105 -16.46 5.69 -1.33
C PHE A 105 -17.55 4.60 -1.43
N SER A 106 -18.01 4.28 -2.64
CA SER A 106 -19.17 3.40 -2.88
C SER A 106 -18.83 1.94 -3.24
N LEU A 107 -17.57 1.51 -3.06
CA LEU A 107 -17.08 0.13 -3.27
C LEU A 107 -16.63 -0.50 -1.96
#